data_AF-A0A4Q5S5R1-F1
#
_entry.id   AF-A0A4Q5S5R1-F1
#
_cell.length_a   1.000
_cell.length_b   1.000
_cell.length_c   1.000
_cell.angle_alpha   90.00
_cell.angle_beta   90.00
_cell.angle_gamma   90.00
#
_symmetry.space_group_name_H-M   'P 1'
#
loop_
_entity.id
_entity.type
_entity.pdbx_description
1 polymer ?
#
loop_
_entity_poly.entity_id
_entity_poly.type
_entity_poly.pdbx_seq_one_letter_code
_entity_poly.pdbx_strand_id
1 'polypeptide(L)'
;MLRNYRMRKKNHINFSFLSYAMPRTTGRYIKGSLLLFVCFCCSSWGFLVHRTINQLAVYVLPSEMAPFFHQNLDYMVKQSVAADQRRNKDPKEAGRHFIDFEAYDKQQLGAWKMPFAYNDALQKYGRDSLEKYGYLPYQVMLTHRRLTAAFKTWDRDSILYYAADLAHYIADAHVPLHTTLNYDGQLTGQEGLHALWETMLPELYLDQFQLYTKYKVTYLKNPEQAIWDALRSSHILVNDLLKIEGQVAKDFPGDTKYRVQVRKGKTTRSYNTAFARAYYQRVGKTVNMQLLLAVNLVADFWYSAWVDAGEPSLEVIMNKNAPKRNSLKTEKTAHKKNTLIKDGLLLSRTKTEAKAAAEEQ
;
A
#
# COMPACT_ATOMS: atom_id res chain seq x y z
N MET A 1 81.21 22.93 -44.88
CA MET A 1 81.53 22.34 -46.19
C MET A 1 80.25 21.77 -46.79
N LEU A 2 79.92 22.21 -48.02
CA LEU A 2 79.01 21.60 -49.02
C LEU A 2 77.53 21.36 -48.62
N ARG A 3 76.50 21.72 -49.37
CA ARG A 3 76.28 22.56 -50.57
C ARG A 3 74.74 22.64 -50.75
N ASN A 4 74.21 23.85 -50.97
CA ASN A 4 73.08 24.29 -51.84
C ASN A 4 71.82 23.41 -51.99
N TYR A 5 70.59 23.94 -51.85
CA TYR A 5 69.86 24.80 -52.81
C TYR A 5 68.62 25.40 -52.08
N ARG A 6 68.43 26.72 -51.85
CA ARG A 6 67.81 27.78 -52.71
C ARG A 6 66.62 27.28 -53.57
N MET A 7 65.49 27.95 -53.80
CA MET A 7 64.93 29.28 -53.51
C MET A 7 63.51 29.30 -54.14
N ARG A 8 62.60 30.15 -53.63
CA ARG A 8 61.85 31.22 -54.35
C ARG A 8 60.56 31.54 -53.56
N LYS A 9 60.40 32.77 -53.03
CA LYS A 9 59.85 34.00 -53.67
C LYS A 9 58.42 33.77 -54.18
N LYS A 10 57.41 34.61 -53.95
CA LYS A 10 57.33 36.02 -53.53
C LYS A 10 55.84 36.36 -53.27
N ASN A 11 55.62 37.28 -52.33
CA ASN A 11 54.69 38.43 -52.34
C ASN A 11 53.15 38.27 -52.39
N HIS A 12 52.55 38.77 -51.30
CA HIS A 12 51.41 39.72 -51.16
C HIS A 12 50.11 39.52 -51.96
N ILE A 13 48.96 39.56 -51.29
CA ILE A 13 48.03 40.70 -51.12
C ILE A 13 46.70 40.17 -50.50
N ASN A 14 46.09 40.95 -49.61
CA ASN A 14 44.77 40.75 -48.97
C ASN A 14 43.61 40.64 -49.96
N PHE A 15 42.51 39.94 -49.61
CA PHE A 15 41.14 40.44 -49.76
C PHE A 15 40.12 39.52 -49.06
N SER A 16 39.03 40.13 -48.61
CA SER A 16 37.97 39.59 -47.78
C SER A 16 36.75 39.07 -48.58
N PHE A 17 35.99 38.18 -47.92
CA PHE A 17 34.61 37.70 -48.18
C PHE A 17 34.29 36.92 -49.48
N LEU A 18 33.87 35.64 -49.33
CA LEU A 18 32.57 35.15 -49.78
C LEU A 18 32.23 33.78 -49.17
N SER A 19 30.94 33.59 -48.91
CA SER A 19 30.21 32.48 -48.31
C SER A 19 30.29 31.14 -49.08
N TYR A 20 30.11 29.98 -48.43
CA TYR A 20 29.25 28.87 -48.93
C TYR A 20 29.05 27.73 -47.89
N ALA A 21 27.79 27.28 -47.81
CA ALA A 21 27.25 25.95 -47.47
C ALA A 21 27.37 25.30 -46.06
N MET A 22 26.19 25.05 -45.47
CA MET A 22 25.90 24.03 -44.43
C MET A 22 25.93 22.60 -45.00
N PRO A 23 26.16 21.54 -44.18
CA PRO A 23 25.01 20.79 -43.65
C PRO A 23 25.13 20.16 -42.24
N ARG A 24 23.95 20.04 -41.60
CA ARG A 24 23.42 18.92 -40.79
C ARG A 24 23.94 18.65 -39.35
N THR A 25 23.08 19.07 -38.42
CA THR A 25 22.46 18.27 -37.32
C THR A 25 23.34 17.38 -36.44
N THR A 26 23.39 17.71 -35.15
CA THR A 26 22.92 16.81 -34.08
C THR A 26 22.79 17.60 -32.76
N GLY A 27 21.56 18.04 -32.46
CA GLY A 27 21.20 18.55 -31.16
C GLY A 27 21.19 17.41 -30.15
N ARG A 28 22.07 17.48 -29.15
CA ARG A 28 22.11 16.52 -28.05
C ARG A 28 21.11 16.99 -26.99
N TYR A 29 19.86 16.57 -27.14
CA TYR A 29 18.86 16.67 -26.07
C TYR A 29 19.32 15.78 -24.92
N ILE A 30 19.75 16.39 -23.82
CA ILE A 30 19.86 15.70 -22.54
C ILE A 30 18.42 15.42 -22.09
N LYS A 31 17.92 14.23 -22.40
CA LYS A 31 16.72 13.69 -21.75
C LYS A 31 17.08 13.43 -20.29
N GLY A 32 16.97 14.45 -19.45
CA GLY A 32 16.86 14.25 -18.02
C GLY A 32 15.52 13.57 -17.76
N SER A 33 15.53 12.26 -17.49
CA SER A 33 14.39 11.58 -16.86
C SER A 33 14.25 12.11 -15.44
N LEU A 34 13.52 13.22 -15.30
CA LEU A 34 12.99 13.65 -14.02
C LEU A 34 11.90 12.62 -13.65
N LEU A 35 12.28 11.57 -12.92
CA LEU A 35 11.30 10.73 -12.24
C LEU A 35 10.63 11.63 -11.20
N LEU A 36 9.44 12.13 -11.54
CA LEU A 36 8.59 12.83 -10.60
C LEU A 36 8.33 11.88 -9.42
N PHE A 37 8.83 12.24 -8.24
CA PHE A 37 8.38 11.65 -6.99
C PHE A 37 6.92 12.08 -6.84
N VAL A 38 5.99 11.28 -7.39
CA VAL A 38 4.57 11.56 -7.21
C VAL A 38 4.25 11.21 -5.77
N CYS A 39 4.32 12.23 -4.91
CA CYS A 39 3.73 12.21 -3.58
C CYS A 39 2.21 12.09 -3.76
N PHE A 40 1.72 10.86 -3.88
CA PHE A 40 0.30 10.60 -4.03
C PHE A 40 -0.40 10.85 -2.68
N CYS A 41 -1.06 12.01 -2.61
CA CYS A 41 -2.11 12.30 -1.65
C CYS A 41 -3.41 11.62 -2.12
N CYS A 42 -3.51 10.31 -1.99
CA CYS A 42 -4.80 9.61 -2.11
C CYS A 42 -5.41 9.45 -0.72
N SER A 43 -5.93 10.56 -0.18
CA SER A 43 -6.86 10.51 0.94
C SER A 43 -8.25 10.14 0.46
N SER A 44 -8.92 9.35 1.29
CA SER A 44 -10.20 8.70 1.07
C SER A 44 -10.04 7.49 0.18
N TRP A 45 -9.53 6.40 0.77
CA TRP A 45 -9.97 5.03 0.49
C TRP A 45 -9.21 3.85 1.09
N GLY A 46 -7.87 3.77 0.94
CA GLY A 46 -7.08 2.79 1.70
C GLY A 46 -7.51 2.84 3.17
N PHE A 47 -7.83 4.04 3.62
CA PHE A 47 -8.40 4.32 4.92
C PHE A 47 -9.68 3.54 5.26
N LEU A 48 -10.67 3.45 4.37
CA LEU A 48 -11.92 2.73 4.65
C LEU A 48 -11.66 1.24 4.89
N VAL A 49 -10.86 0.61 4.03
CA VAL A 49 -10.55 -0.82 4.14
C VAL A 49 -9.64 -1.08 5.34
N HIS A 50 -8.60 -0.28 5.58
CA HIS A 50 -7.71 -0.44 6.74
C HIS A 50 -8.45 -0.27 8.07
N ARG A 51 -9.37 0.70 8.15
CA ARG A 51 -10.28 0.92 9.29
C ARG A 51 -11.17 -0.29 9.53
N THR A 52 -11.76 -0.81 8.46
CA THR A 52 -12.62 -1.98 8.49
C THR A 52 -11.85 -3.22 8.94
N ILE A 53 -10.66 -3.48 8.38
CA ILE A 53 -9.79 -4.61 8.74
C ILE A 53 -9.46 -4.56 10.24
N ASN A 54 -9.05 -3.40 10.76
CA ASN A 54 -8.69 -3.26 12.17
C ASN A 54 -9.88 -3.60 13.09
N GLN A 55 -11.08 -3.12 12.75
CA GLN A 55 -12.28 -3.45 13.53
C GLN A 55 -12.62 -4.94 13.49
N LEU A 56 -12.61 -5.55 12.31
CA LEU A 56 -12.94 -6.96 12.15
C LEU A 56 -11.91 -7.88 12.83
N ALA A 57 -10.62 -7.52 12.79
CA ALA A 57 -9.55 -8.24 13.46
C ALA A 57 -9.78 -8.34 14.98
N VAL A 58 -10.25 -7.26 15.63
CA VAL A 58 -10.60 -7.27 17.06
C VAL A 58 -11.70 -8.29 17.37
N TYR A 59 -12.64 -8.51 16.44
CA TYR A 59 -13.76 -9.42 16.68
C TYR A 59 -13.38 -10.90 16.60
N VAL A 60 -12.31 -11.25 15.89
CA VAL A 60 -11.82 -12.62 15.76
C VAL A 60 -10.78 -12.99 16.81
N LEU A 61 -10.27 -12.02 17.59
CA LEU A 61 -9.38 -12.26 18.73
C LEU A 61 -10.04 -13.13 19.82
N PRO A 62 -9.22 -13.87 20.61
CA PRO A 62 -9.70 -14.74 21.67
C PRO A 62 -10.21 -13.93 22.88
N SER A 63 -10.87 -14.58 23.83
CA SER A 63 -11.53 -13.93 24.98
C SER A 63 -10.58 -13.13 25.87
N GLU A 64 -9.32 -13.52 25.89
CA GLU A 64 -8.25 -12.97 26.73
C GLU A 64 -7.73 -11.65 26.16
N MET A 65 -7.85 -11.45 24.83
CA MET A 65 -7.35 -10.25 24.14
C MET A 65 -8.47 -9.30 23.70
N ALA A 66 -9.59 -9.86 23.21
CA ALA A 66 -10.65 -9.08 22.58
C ALA A 66 -11.19 -7.94 23.46
N PRO A 67 -11.37 -8.08 24.79
CA PRO A 67 -11.85 -6.98 25.64
C PRO A 67 -10.91 -5.77 25.66
N PHE A 68 -9.59 -5.98 25.73
CA PHE A 68 -8.60 -4.90 25.72
C PHE A 68 -8.64 -4.13 24.40
N PHE A 69 -8.59 -4.83 23.27
CA PHE A 69 -8.64 -4.19 21.95
C PHE A 69 -10.00 -3.55 21.68
N HIS A 70 -11.09 -4.21 22.09
CA HIS A 70 -12.42 -3.66 21.96
C HIS A 70 -12.60 -2.39 22.79
N GLN A 71 -12.04 -2.29 24.00
CA GLN A 71 -12.06 -1.05 24.79
C GLN A 71 -11.37 0.11 24.04
N ASN A 72 -10.34 -0.19 23.26
CA ASN A 72 -9.55 0.79 22.50
C ASN A 72 -9.92 0.83 21.00
N LEU A 73 -11.08 0.29 20.61
CA LEU A 73 -11.43 0.09 19.20
C LEU A 73 -11.43 1.38 18.36
N ASP A 74 -11.92 2.51 18.91
CA ASP A 74 -11.89 3.79 18.18
C ASP A 74 -10.45 4.25 17.88
N TYR A 75 -9.52 3.99 18.81
CA TYR A 75 -8.10 4.25 18.59
C TYR A 75 -7.56 3.35 17.48
N MET A 76 -7.84 2.04 17.54
CA MET A 76 -7.37 1.08 16.52
C MET A 76 -7.88 1.45 15.12
N VAL A 77 -9.15 1.81 14.99
CA VAL A 77 -9.74 2.26 13.73
C VAL A 77 -9.14 3.59 13.30
N LYS A 78 -9.02 4.58 14.20
CA LYS A 78 -8.45 5.89 13.84
C LYS A 78 -6.99 5.78 13.39
N GLN A 79 -6.18 4.99 14.09
CA GLN A 79 -4.74 4.86 13.84
C GLN A 79 -4.40 3.86 12.75
N SER A 80 -5.37 3.10 12.21
CA SER A 80 -5.13 2.15 11.12
C SER A 80 -4.59 2.79 9.84
N VAL A 81 -4.57 4.12 9.75
CA VAL A 81 -4.14 4.91 8.59
C VAL A 81 -2.95 5.82 8.92
N ALA A 82 -2.42 5.73 10.13
CA ALA A 82 -1.37 6.61 10.60
C ALA A 82 -0.07 6.44 9.81
N ALA A 83 0.24 5.21 9.37
CA ALA A 83 1.41 4.92 8.52
C ALA A 83 1.38 5.70 7.21
N ASP A 84 0.28 5.63 6.45
CA ASP A 84 0.08 6.46 5.27
C ASP A 84 0.19 7.96 5.55
N GLN A 85 -0.36 8.41 6.67
CA GLN A 85 -0.29 9.83 7.06
C GLN A 85 1.15 10.25 7.38
N ARG A 86 1.97 9.36 7.98
CA ARG A 86 3.39 9.60 8.27
C ARG A 86 4.20 9.80 7.00
N ARG A 87 3.85 9.16 5.88
CA ARG A 87 4.52 9.35 4.58
C ARG A 87 4.62 10.82 4.15
N ASN A 88 3.64 11.65 4.54
CA ASN A 88 3.65 13.09 4.21
C ASN A 88 4.71 13.89 4.97
N LYS A 89 5.30 13.33 6.03
CA LYS A 89 6.26 13.99 6.92
C LYS A 89 7.61 13.26 7.00
N ASP A 90 7.61 11.94 6.82
CA ASP A 90 8.81 11.10 6.81
C ASP A 90 8.95 10.38 5.45
N PRO A 91 9.86 10.84 4.58
CA PRO A 91 10.15 10.18 3.31
C PRO A 91 10.58 8.71 3.47
N LYS A 92 11.13 8.32 4.63
CA LYS A 92 11.57 6.94 4.91
C LYS A 92 10.41 5.98 5.19
N GLU A 93 9.20 6.51 5.36
CA GLU A 93 8.00 5.70 5.52
C GLU A 93 7.57 5.05 4.19
N ALA A 94 7.78 5.71 3.05
CA ALA A 94 7.22 5.28 1.77
C ALA A 94 7.55 3.81 1.41
N GLY A 95 8.82 3.42 1.48
CA GLY A 95 9.27 2.05 1.16
C GLY A 95 8.76 0.96 2.13
N ARG A 96 8.05 1.33 3.20
CA ARG A 96 7.48 0.38 4.16
C ARG A 96 6.15 -0.22 3.72
N HIS A 97 5.50 0.35 2.71
CA HIS A 97 4.13 0.00 2.31
C HIS A 97 4.05 -0.95 1.12
N PHE A 98 5.16 -1.25 0.46
CA PHE A 98 5.15 -2.03 -0.77
C PHE A 98 6.43 -2.86 -0.93
N ILE A 99 6.45 -3.69 -1.96
CA ILE A 99 7.62 -4.40 -2.44
C ILE A 99 7.50 -4.67 -3.95
N ASP A 100 8.28 -3.97 -4.76
CA ASP A 100 8.26 -4.10 -6.21
C ASP A 100 9.09 -5.31 -6.65
N PHE A 101 8.47 -6.49 -6.69
CA PHE A 101 9.19 -7.74 -6.86
C PHE A 101 10.01 -7.84 -8.16
N GLU A 102 9.58 -7.19 -9.23
CA GLU A 102 10.28 -7.19 -10.52
C GLU A 102 11.61 -6.45 -10.45
N ALA A 103 11.81 -5.57 -9.46
CA ALA A 103 13.07 -4.85 -9.27
C ALA A 103 14.18 -5.72 -8.63
N TYR A 104 13.81 -6.79 -7.91
CA TYR A 104 14.74 -7.59 -7.11
C TYR A 104 15.27 -8.86 -7.80
N ASP A 105 14.80 -9.16 -9.01
CA ASP A 105 15.31 -10.26 -9.83
C ASP A 105 15.13 -9.97 -11.32
N LYS A 106 16.19 -10.17 -12.11
CA LYS A 106 16.18 -9.91 -13.56
C LYS A 106 15.21 -10.80 -14.33
N GLN A 107 14.81 -11.94 -13.77
CA GLN A 107 13.82 -12.84 -14.37
C GLN A 107 12.41 -12.59 -13.83
N GLN A 108 12.20 -11.49 -13.10
CA GLN A 108 10.92 -11.13 -12.46
C GLN A 108 10.43 -12.20 -11.46
N LEU A 109 11.36 -12.98 -10.89
CA LEU A 109 11.07 -13.98 -9.85
C LEU A 109 11.43 -13.48 -8.45
N GLY A 110 11.53 -12.16 -8.26
CA GLY A 110 12.04 -11.56 -7.02
C GLY A 110 11.24 -12.02 -5.81
N ALA A 111 9.93 -12.12 -5.98
CA ALA A 111 9.01 -12.57 -4.98
C ALA A 111 9.39 -13.95 -4.38
N TRP A 112 9.91 -14.89 -5.18
CA TRP A 112 10.28 -16.25 -4.74
C TRP A 112 11.78 -16.41 -4.46
N LYS A 113 12.60 -15.40 -4.76
CA LYS A 113 14.07 -15.43 -4.65
C LYS A 113 14.64 -14.47 -3.61
N MET A 114 13.81 -13.57 -3.08
CA MET A 114 14.23 -12.66 -2.04
C MET A 114 14.48 -13.40 -0.71
N PRO A 115 15.54 -13.02 0.04
CA PRO A 115 15.80 -13.60 1.35
C PRO A 115 14.70 -13.29 2.35
N PHE A 116 14.42 -14.20 3.28
CA PHE A 116 13.42 -13.97 4.33
C PHE A 116 13.96 -13.02 5.40
N ALA A 117 15.24 -13.16 5.74
CA ALA A 117 15.90 -12.29 6.72
C ALA A 117 16.28 -10.94 6.10
N TYR A 118 16.02 -9.86 6.85
CA TYR A 118 16.33 -8.50 6.41
C TYR A 118 17.84 -8.27 6.18
N ASN A 119 18.70 -8.84 7.02
CA ASN A 119 20.14 -8.66 6.88
C ASN A 119 20.68 -9.27 5.59
N ASP A 120 20.17 -10.43 5.19
CA ASP A 120 20.54 -11.08 3.94
C ASP A 120 20.05 -10.27 2.74
N ALA A 121 18.84 -9.72 2.81
CA ALA A 121 18.30 -8.82 1.80
C ALA A 121 19.11 -7.53 1.70
N LEU A 122 19.51 -6.96 2.84
CA LEU A 122 20.34 -5.76 2.93
C LEU A 122 21.73 -6.01 2.32
N GLN A 123 22.35 -7.15 2.63
CA GLN A 123 23.64 -7.54 2.06
C GLN A 123 23.55 -7.73 0.54
N LYS A 124 22.46 -8.36 0.07
CA LYS A 124 22.28 -8.69 -1.35
C LYS A 124 21.93 -7.49 -2.21
N TYR A 125 21.06 -6.59 -1.73
CA TYR A 125 20.46 -5.53 -2.54
C TYR A 125 20.91 -4.12 -2.14
N GLY A 126 21.43 -3.94 -0.92
CA GLY A 126 21.77 -2.64 -0.37
C GLY A 126 20.55 -1.86 0.14
N ARG A 127 20.79 -0.91 1.05
CA ARG A 127 19.76 -0.08 1.69
C ARG A 127 18.97 0.73 0.66
N ASP A 128 19.66 1.41 -0.25
CA ASP A 128 19.03 2.32 -1.21
C ASP A 128 18.05 1.58 -2.12
N SER A 129 18.38 0.36 -2.55
CA SER A 129 17.48 -0.48 -3.33
C SER A 129 16.25 -0.88 -2.52
N LEU A 130 16.45 -1.32 -1.27
CA LEU A 130 15.35 -1.70 -0.38
C LEU A 130 14.40 -0.52 -0.12
N GLU A 131 14.94 0.65 0.21
CA GLU A 131 14.14 1.85 0.47
C GLU A 131 13.41 2.34 -0.79
N LYS A 132 14.01 2.18 -1.97
CA LYS A 132 13.42 2.60 -3.25
C LYS A 132 12.34 1.66 -3.78
N TYR A 133 12.60 0.35 -3.74
CA TYR A 133 11.73 -0.68 -4.33
C TYR A 133 10.88 -1.40 -3.27
N GLY A 134 10.89 -0.90 -2.05
CA GLY A 134 10.01 -1.35 -0.99
C GLY A 134 10.53 -2.59 -0.25
N TYR A 135 10.28 -2.62 1.06
CA TYR A 135 10.78 -3.62 2.00
C TYR A 135 9.71 -4.02 3.03
N LEU A 136 8.43 -3.91 2.63
CA LEU A 136 7.25 -4.22 3.44
C LEU A 136 7.34 -5.49 4.32
N PRO A 137 7.71 -6.69 3.81
CA PRO A 137 7.73 -7.90 4.65
C PRO A 137 8.68 -7.76 5.85
N TYR A 138 9.79 -7.06 5.68
CA TYR A 138 10.75 -6.84 6.75
C TYR A 138 10.24 -5.82 7.77
N GLN A 139 9.48 -4.81 7.32
CA GLN A 139 8.82 -3.86 8.21
C GLN A 139 7.74 -4.55 9.07
N VAL A 140 6.97 -5.48 8.49
CA VAL A 140 6.00 -6.30 9.22
C VAL A 140 6.71 -7.06 10.35
N MET A 141 7.82 -7.74 10.05
CA MET A 141 8.57 -8.50 11.05
C MET A 141 9.26 -7.63 12.10
N LEU A 142 9.72 -6.43 11.74
CA LEU A 142 10.22 -5.46 12.72
C LEU A 142 9.11 -4.99 13.67
N THR A 143 7.94 -4.67 13.12
CA THR A 143 6.79 -4.16 13.89
C THR A 143 6.19 -5.26 14.78
N HIS A 144 6.15 -6.51 14.30
CA HIS A 144 5.76 -7.68 15.10
C HIS A 144 6.66 -7.83 16.34
N ARG A 145 7.99 -7.80 16.17
CA ARG A 145 8.94 -7.85 17.31
C ARG A 145 8.76 -6.71 18.30
N ARG A 146 8.45 -5.50 17.82
CA ARG A 146 8.17 -4.33 18.67
C ARG A 146 6.87 -4.48 19.45
N LEU A 147 5.83 -5.02 18.80
CA LEU A 147 4.58 -5.35 19.46
C LEU A 147 4.79 -6.42 20.55
N THR A 148 5.55 -7.48 20.27
CA THR A 148 5.93 -8.49 21.27
C THR A 148 6.65 -7.86 22.47
N ALA A 149 7.62 -6.97 22.22
CA ALA A 149 8.34 -6.27 23.29
C ALA A 149 7.43 -5.36 24.13
N ALA A 150 6.46 -4.69 23.50
CA ALA A 150 5.48 -3.88 24.20
C ALA A 150 4.57 -4.73 25.09
N PHE A 151 4.12 -5.90 24.62
CA PHE A 151 3.39 -6.85 25.46
C PHE A 151 4.22 -7.33 26.65
N LYS A 152 5.51 -7.68 26.45
CA LYS A 152 6.42 -8.13 27.53
C LYS A 152 6.62 -7.10 28.64
N THR A 153 6.38 -5.82 28.35
CA THR A 153 6.58 -4.72 29.28
C THR A 153 5.28 -4.09 29.76
N TRP A 154 4.12 -4.67 29.39
CA TRP A 154 2.79 -4.13 29.70
C TRP A 154 2.61 -2.66 29.26
N ASP A 155 3.35 -2.21 28.24
CA ASP A 155 3.25 -0.85 27.74
C ASP A 155 2.02 -0.71 26.85
N ARG A 156 0.91 -0.32 27.47
CA ARG A 156 -0.40 -0.14 26.84
C ARG A 156 -0.33 0.69 25.57
N ASP A 157 0.32 1.84 25.62
CA ASP A 157 0.28 2.80 24.52
C ASP A 157 1.13 2.30 23.35
N SER A 158 2.29 1.68 23.64
CA SER A 158 3.10 1.00 22.63
C SER A 158 2.40 -0.22 22.03
N ILE A 159 1.66 -1.01 22.81
CA ILE A 159 0.86 -2.14 22.29
C ILE A 159 -0.14 -1.63 21.26
N LEU A 160 -0.92 -0.61 21.61
CA LEU A 160 -1.94 -0.05 20.71
C LEU A 160 -1.30 0.58 19.46
N TYR A 161 -0.20 1.32 19.62
CA TYR A 161 0.55 1.92 18.51
C TYR A 161 1.08 0.86 17.54
N TYR A 162 1.85 -0.11 18.02
CA TYR A 162 2.45 -1.13 17.15
C TYR A 162 1.41 -2.10 16.59
N ALA A 163 0.32 -2.38 17.30
CA ALA A 163 -0.76 -3.19 16.75
C ALA A 163 -1.44 -2.52 15.56
N ALA A 164 -1.72 -1.21 15.64
CA ALA A 164 -2.34 -0.46 14.54
C ALA A 164 -1.40 -0.36 13.33
N ASP A 165 -0.11 -0.06 13.55
CA ASP A 165 0.91 -0.03 12.49
C ASP A 165 1.10 -1.41 11.84
N LEU A 166 1.20 -2.47 12.65
CA LEU A 166 1.35 -3.84 12.14
C LEU A 166 0.14 -4.24 11.29
N ALA A 167 -1.08 -3.90 11.73
CA ALA A 167 -2.28 -4.17 10.98
C ALA A 167 -2.32 -3.43 9.63
N HIS A 168 -1.81 -2.19 9.60
CA HIS A 168 -1.69 -1.43 8.36
C HIS A 168 -0.77 -2.13 7.36
N TYR A 169 0.47 -2.45 7.76
CA TYR A 169 1.44 -3.09 6.86
C TYR A 169 0.97 -4.49 6.40
N ILE A 170 0.30 -5.26 7.26
CA ILE A 170 -0.29 -6.54 6.85
C ILE A 170 -1.44 -6.35 5.85
N ALA A 171 -2.25 -5.29 6.00
CA ALA A 171 -3.29 -4.96 5.03
C ALA A 171 -2.70 -4.58 3.66
N ASP A 172 -1.62 -3.79 3.63
CA ASP A 172 -0.86 -3.45 2.41
C ASP A 172 -0.37 -4.71 1.68
N ALA A 173 0.09 -5.73 2.43
CA ALA A 173 0.52 -7.00 1.84
C ALA A 173 -0.60 -7.78 1.12
N HIS A 174 -1.87 -7.43 1.37
CA HIS A 174 -3.04 -7.97 0.70
C HIS A 174 -3.54 -7.09 -0.46
N VAL A 175 -2.85 -6.00 -0.78
CA VAL A 175 -3.10 -5.20 -1.99
C VAL A 175 -2.18 -5.70 -3.10
N PRO A 176 -2.70 -6.37 -4.16
CA PRO A 176 -1.85 -6.88 -5.25
C PRO A 176 -0.94 -5.82 -5.87
N LEU A 177 -1.47 -4.60 -6.01
CA LEU A 177 -0.77 -3.48 -6.63
C LEU A 177 0.38 -2.93 -5.76
N HIS A 178 0.49 -3.30 -4.48
CA HIS A 178 1.65 -2.98 -3.62
C HIS A 178 2.81 -3.97 -3.82
N THR A 179 2.72 -4.88 -4.80
CA THR A 179 3.73 -5.92 -5.04
C THR A 179 4.42 -5.81 -6.40
N THR A 180 4.23 -4.70 -7.11
CA THR A 180 4.65 -4.58 -8.52
C THR A 180 5.11 -3.17 -8.89
N LEU A 181 6.16 -3.09 -9.72
CA LEU A 181 6.56 -1.84 -10.38
C LEU A 181 5.41 -1.18 -11.17
N ASN A 182 4.42 -1.95 -11.61
CA ASN A 182 3.27 -1.48 -12.38
C ASN A 182 2.04 -1.17 -11.50
N TYR A 183 2.27 -0.71 -10.26
CA TYR A 183 1.24 -0.54 -9.23
C TYR A 183 0.02 0.29 -9.68
N ASP A 184 0.21 1.29 -10.55
CA ASP A 184 -0.87 2.14 -11.04
C ASP A 184 -1.26 1.82 -12.49
N GLY A 185 -0.73 0.75 -13.08
CA GLY A 185 -0.90 0.44 -14.49
C GLY A 185 -0.10 1.36 -15.42
N GLN A 186 0.82 2.17 -14.88
CA GLN A 186 1.58 3.18 -15.59
C GLN A 186 2.55 2.61 -16.64
N LEU A 187 2.96 1.35 -16.52
CA LEU A 187 3.84 0.69 -17.48
C LEU A 187 3.08 0.07 -18.65
N THR A 188 1.75 -0.05 -18.54
CA THR A 188 0.89 -0.74 -19.52
C THR A 188 -0.33 0.08 -19.96
N GLY A 189 -0.40 1.36 -19.58
CA GLY A 189 -1.42 2.30 -20.05
C GLY A 189 -2.75 2.28 -19.28
N GLN A 190 -2.74 1.81 -18.02
CA GLN A 190 -3.91 1.77 -17.13
C GLN A 190 -3.78 2.71 -15.91
N GLU A 191 -3.11 3.87 -16.06
CA GLU A 191 -2.93 4.85 -14.98
C GLU A 191 -4.24 5.13 -14.22
N GLY A 192 -4.15 5.11 -12.89
CA GLY A 192 -5.26 5.18 -11.94
C GLY A 192 -5.78 3.83 -11.45
N LEU A 193 -5.19 2.70 -11.88
CA LEU A 193 -5.68 1.36 -11.49
C LEU A 193 -5.57 1.13 -9.98
N HIS A 194 -4.56 1.71 -9.35
CA HIS A 194 -4.39 1.62 -7.90
C HIS A 194 -5.58 2.23 -7.16
N ALA A 195 -5.90 3.47 -7.50
CA ALA A 195 -7.04 4.21 -6.97
C ALA A 195 -8.40 3.68 -7.47
N LEU A 196 -8.44 2.82 -8.48
CA LEU A 196 -9.65 2.08 -8.80
C LEU A 196 -9.84 0.94 -7.80
N TRP A 197 -8.84 0.08 -7.64
CA TRP A 197 -8.93 -1.18 -6.91
C TRP A 197 -9.02 -1.01 -5.40
N GLU A 198 -8.05 -0.32 -4.81
CA GLU A 198 -7.95 -0.11 -3.35
C GLU A 198 -9.06 0.83 -2.87
N THR A 199 -9.45 1.69 -3.80
CA THR A 199 -10.19 2.88 -3.54
C THR A 199 -11.59 2.74 -4.09
N MET A 200 -11.85 3.19 -5.31
CA MET A 200 -13.21 3.37 -5.78
C MET A 200 -14.12 2.14 -5.64
N LEU A 201 -13.59 0.93 -5.83
CA LEU A 201 -14.36 -0.31 -5.73
C LEU A 201 -15.06 -0.48 -4.38
N PRO A 202 -14.38 -0.48 -3.23
CA PRO A 202 -15.10 -0.70 -1.99
C PRO A 202 -16.20 0.37 -1.64
N GLU A 203 -16.39 1.53 -2.29
CA GLU A 203 -17.30 2.65 -1.75
C GLU A 203 -18.63 2.32 -2.30
N LEU A 204 -18.57 1.98 -3.59
CA LEU A 204 -19.63 1.41 -4.36
C LEU A 204 -20.09 0.08 -3.76
N TYR A 205 -19.20 -0.73 -3.16
CA TYR A 205 -19.49 -2.14 -2.91
C TYR A 205 -19.33 -2.65 -1.48
N LEU A 206 -18.79 -1.90 -0.50
CA LEU A 206 -18.59 -2.38 0.88
C LEU A 206 -19.90 -2.85 1.54
N ASP A 207 -21.03 -2.24 1.19
CA ASP A 207 -22.35 -2.64 1.70
C ASP A 207 -22.78 -4.04 1.20
N GLN A 208 -22.12 -4.56 0.16
CA GLN A 208 -22.32 -5.89 -0.41
C GLN A 208 -21.24 -6.88 0.02
N PHE A 209 -20.23 -6.45 0.78
CA PHE A 209 -19.12 -7.30 1.19
C PHE A 209 -19.56 -8.28 2.27
N GLN A 210 -18.96 -9.48 2.23
CA GLN A 210 -18.98 -10.39 3.36
C GLN A 210 -17.85 -9.97 4.31
N LEU A 211 -18.20 -9.33 5.42
CA LEU A 211 -17.31 -8.87 6.47
C LEU A 211 -17.06 -9.93 7.54
N TYR A 212 -17.75 -11.07 7.50
CA TYR A 212 -17.58 -12.17 8.43
C TYR A 212 -16.85 -13.38 7.82
N THR A 213 -15.94 -13.90 8.63
CA THR A 213 -15.22 -15.14 8.39
C THR A 213 -15.39 -16.09 9.56
N LYS A 214 -15.54 -17.40 9.28
CA LYS A 214 -15.54 -18.45 10.33
C LYS A 214 -14.14 -18.76 10.87
N TYR A 215 -13.14 -17.98 10.46
CA TYR A 215 -11.75 -18.15 10.86
C TYR A 215 -11.59 -18.14 12.39
N LYS A 216 -10.69 -18.99 12.87
CA LYS A 216 -10.23 -19.00 14.25
C LYS A 216 -8.77 -18.58 14.21
N VAL A 217 -8.44 -17.55 14.97
CA VAL A 217 -7.07 -17.07 15.13
C VAL A 217 -6.13 -18.20 15.55
N THR A 218 -4.93 -18.21 14.99
CA THR A 218 -3.92 -19.23 15.23
C THR A 218 -2.56 -18.62 15.52
N TYR A 219 -1.74 -19.34 16.29
CA TYR A 219 -0.35 -18.98 16.52
C TYR A 219 0.48 -19.26 15.27
N LEU A 220 1.21 -18.25 14.80
CA LEU A 220 2.12 -18.36 13.66
C LEU A 220 3.44 -18.95 14.12
N LYS A 221 3.67 -20.24 13.80
CA LYS A 221 4.98 -20.87 14.02
C LYS A 221 6.10 -20.21 13.22
N ASN A 222 5.77 -19.74 12.01
CA ASN A 222 6.69 -19.10 11.08
C ASN A 222 6.07 -17.80 10.55
N PRO A 223 6.08 -16.71 11.34
CA PRO A 223 5.46 -15.43 10.94
C PRO A 223 6.09 -14.85 9.66
N GLU A 224 7.39 -15.02 9.45
CA GLU A 224 8.07 -14.59 8.23
C GLU A 224 7.47 -15.28 6.99
N GLN A 225 7.31 -16.61 7.04
CA GLN A 225 6.71 -17.38 5.95
C GLN A 225 5.27 -16.94 5.69
N ALA A 226 4.48 -16.66 6.75
CA ALA A 226 3.09 -16.24 6.61
C ALA A 226 2.95 -14.90 5.86
N ILE A 227 3.80 -13.90 6.16
CA ILE A 227 3.75 -12.62 5.42
C ILE A 227 4.24 -12.77 3.98
N TRP A 228 5.26 -13.60 3.75
CA TRP A 228 5.73 -13.91 2.39
C TRP A 228 4.63 -14.59 1.55
N ASP A 229 3.87 -15.53 2.12
CA ASP A 229 2.78 -16.21 1.43
C ASP A 229 1.60 -15.29 1.11
N ALA A 230 1.31 -14.32 1.98
CA ALA A 230 0.34 -13.27 1.69
C ALA A 230 0.78 -12.42 0.49
N LEU A 231 2.02 -11.92 0.49
CA LEU A 231 2.57 -11.13 -0.61
C LEU A 231 2.62 -11.91 -1.92
N ARG A 232 3.01 -13.19 -1.86
CA ARG A 232 3.01 -14.13 -3.00
C ARG A 232 1.64 -14.24 -3.63
N SER A 233 0.65 -14.50 -2.78
CA SER A 233 -0.73 -14.71 -3.19
C SER A 233 -1.33 -13.43 -3.77
N SER A 234 -1.03 -12.27 -3.18
CA SER A 234 -1.38 -10.95 -3.73
C SER A 234 -0.71 -10.70 -5.08
N HIS A 235 0.58 -10.98 -5.22
CA HIS A 235 1.34 -10.72 -6.45
C HIS A 235 0.83 -11.50 -7.66
N ILE A 236 0.40 -12.74 -7.45
CA ILE A 236 -0.17 -13.57 -8.53
C ILE A 236 -1.42 -12.91 -9.16
N LEU A 237 -2.15 -12.09 -8.41
CA LEU A 237 -3.36 -11.41 -8.90
C LEU A 237 -3.06 -10.22 -9.82
N VAL A 238 -1.85 -9.65 -9.81
CA VAL A 238 -1.50 -8.43 -10.56
C VAL A 238 -1.81 -8.57 -12.05
N ASN A 239 -1.40 -9.69 -12.67
CA ASN A 239 -1.61 -9.93 -14.09
C ASN A 239 -3.11 -9.98 -14.45
N ASP A 240 -3.93 -10.60 -13.61
CA ASP A 240 -5.37 -10.68 -13.84
C ASP A 240 -6.04 -9.31 -13.67
N LEU A 241 -5.64 -8.51 -12.67
CA LEU A 241 -6.17 -7.16 -12.48
C LEU A 241 -5.93 -6.26 -13.69
N LEU A 242 -4.71 -6.27 -14.24
CA LEU A 242 -4.32 -5.51 -15.43
C LEU A 242 -5.03 -6.02 -16.68
N LYS A 243 -5.09 -7.35 -16.87
CA LYS A 243 -5.77 -7.98 -18.00
C LYS A 243 -7.25 -7.66 -18.01
N ILE A 244 -7.91 -7.73 -16.86
CA ILE A 244 -9.34 -7.42 -16.71
C ILE A 244 -9.60 -5.94 -17.02
N GLU A 245 -8.74 -5.03 -16.57
CA GLU A 245 -8.87 -3.61 -16.89
C GLU A 245 -8.86 -3.43 -18.41
N GLY A 246 -7.85 -4.00 -19.07
CA GLY A 246 -7.67 -3.85 -20.51
C GLY A 246 -8.80 -4.49 -21.32
N GLN A 247 -9.45 -5.53 -20.78
CA GLN A 247 -10.65 -6.11 -21.38
C GLN A 247 -11.86 -5.19 -21.24
N VAL A 248 -12.10 -4.64 -20.06
CA VAL A 248 -13.23 -3.73 -19.80
C VAL A 248 -13.05 -2.42 -20.57
N ALA A 249 -11.82 -1.92 -20.71
CA ALA A 249 -11.51 -0.70 -21.45
C ALA A 249 -11.91 -0.76 -22.93
N LYS A 250 -12.08 -1.95 -23.53
CA LYS A 250 -12.57 -2.09 -24.90
C LYS A 250 -14.01 -1.60 -25.06
N ASP A 251 -14.79 -1.63 -23.99
CA ASP A 251 -16.19 -1.18 -23.97
C ASP A 251 -16.33 0.32 -23.68
N PHE A 252 -15.20 1.03 -23.45
CA PHE A 252 -15.15 2.44 -23.10
C PHE A 252 -14.22 3.19 -24.07
N PRO A 253 -14.73 3.70 -25.21
CA PRO A 253 -13.91 4.30 -26.24
C PRO A 253 -13.22 5.59 -25.75
N GLY A 254 -11.94 5.75 -26.09
CA GLY A 254 -11.15 6.94 -25.75
C GLY A 254 -11.07 7.20 -24.24
N ASP A 255 -11.29 8.45 -23.84
CA ASP A 255 -11.22 8.88 -22.44
C ASP A 255 -12.53 8.69 -21.66
N THR A 256 -13.54 8.03 -22.25
CA THR A 256 -14.84 7.83 -21.61
C THR A 256 -14.80 6.93 -20.38
N LYS A 257 -13.70 6.22 -20.12
CA LYS A 257 -13.48 5.48 -18.85
C LYS A 257 -13.04 6.37 -17.69
N TYR A 258 -12.63 7.60 -17.94
CA TYR A 258 -12.13 8.52 -16.93
C TYR A 258 -13.15 9.61 -16.57
N ARG A 259 -12.89 10.26 -15.44
CA ARG A 259 -13.47 11.52 -15.00
C ARG A 259 -12.34 12.45 -14.57
N VAL A 260 -12.56 13.75 -14.72
CA VAL A 260 -11.65 14.79 -14.23
C VAL A 260 -12.31 15.51 -13.07
N GLN A 261 -11.61 15.64 -11.95
CA GLN A 261 -12.09 16.32 -10.76
C GLN A 261 -11.01 17.26 -10.22
N VAL A 262 -11.41 18.45 -9.79
CA VAL A 262 -10.53 19.37 -9.05
C VAL A 262 -10.65 19.05 -7.57
N ARG A 263 -9.54 18.65 -6.93
CA ARG A 263 -9.45 18.42 -5.48
C ARG A 263 -8.32 19.26 -4.91
N LYS A 264 -8.62 20.10 -3.90
CA LYS A 264 -7.64 21.00 -3.25
C LYS A 264 -6.82 21.82 -4.27
N GLY A 265 -7.51 22.36 -5.29
CA GLY A 265 -6.88 23.15 -6.37
C GLY A 265 -6.05 22.35 -7.38
N LYS A 266 -5.97 21.01 -7.27
CA LYS A 266 -5.30 20.14 -8.24
C LYS A 266 -6.30 19.39 -9.10
N THR A 267 -6.10 19.44 -10.42
CA THR A 267 -6.85 18.62 -11.36
C THR A 267 -6.36 17.18 -11.28
N THR A 268 -7.28 16.24 -11.01
CA THR A 268 -7.01 14.81 -10.90
C THR A 268 -7.85 14.06 -11.91
N ARG A 269 -7.23 13.11 -12.63
CA ARG A 269 -7.89 12.18 -13.55
C ARG A 269 -8.01 10.83 -12.86
N SER A 270 -9.21 10.25 -12.84
CA SER A 270 -9.46 8.94 -12.23
C SER A 270 -10.51 8.18 -13.03
N TYR A 271 -10.57 6.86 -12.89
CA TYR A 271 -11.65 6.07 -13.50
C TYR A 271 -13.02 6.59 -13.05
N ASN A 272 -14.03 6.55 -13.91
CA ASN A 272 -15.39 6.96 -13.55
C ASN A 272 -16.25 5.80 -13.02
N THR A 273 -17.45 6.12 -12.52
CA THR A 273 -18.33 5.16 -11.86
C THR A 273 -18.84 4.07 -12.78
N ALA A 274 -19.10 4.40 -14.06
CA ALA A 274 -19.53 3.40 -15.03
C ALA A 274 -18.43 2.36 -15.27
N PHE A 275 -17.19 2.81 -15.47
CA PHE A 275 -16.04 1.92 -15.62
C PHE A 275 -15.81 1.07 -14.37
N ALA A 276 -15.81 1.70 -13.18
CA ALA A 276 -15.56 0.99 -11.93
C ALA A 276 -16.58 -0.13 -11.68
N ARG A 277 -17.86 0.11 -12.01
CA ARG A 277 -18.90 -0.93 -11.93
C ARG A 277 -18.65 -2.05 -12.93
N ALA A 278 -18.33 -1.73 -14.18
CA ALA A 278 -18.02 -2.75 -15.20
C ALA A 278 -16.79 -3.59 -14.82
N TYR A 279 -15.74 -2.93 -14.30
CA TYR A 279 -14.54 -3.57 -13.78
C TYR A 279 -14.85 -4.49 -12.60
N TYR A 280 -15.60 -4.03 -11.60
CA TYR A 280 -16.00 -4.82 -10.44
C TYR A 280 -16.70 -6.13 -10.82
N GLN A 281 -17.60 -6.10 -11.82
CA GLN A 281 -18.29 -7.30 -12.29
C GLN A 281 -17.33 -8.35 -12.85
N ARG A 282 -16.16 -7.95 -13.34
CA ARG A 282 -15.14 -8.85 -13.91
C ARG A 282 -14.12 -9.31 -12.87
N VAL A 283 -13.62 -8.42 -12.01
CA VAL A 283 -12.69 -8.80 -10.92
C VAL A 283 -13.36 -9.59 -9.81
N GLY A 284 -14.70 -9.52 -9.73
CA GLY A 284 -15.49 -10.32 -8.81
C GLY A 284 -15.18 -10.01 -7.35
N LYS A 285 -15.11 -11.07 -6.54
CA LYS A 285 -14.98 -10.96 -5.07
C LYS A 285 -13.55 -10.68 -4.59
N THR A 286 -12.60 -10.43 -5.48
CA THR A 286 -11.17 -10.32 -5.16
C THR A 286 -10.90 -9.30 -4.04
N VAL A 287 -11.47 -8.10 -4.10
CA VAL A 287 -11.29 -7.07 -3.05
C VAL A 287 -11.79 -7.56 -1.69
N ASN A 288 -13.00 -8.15 -1.65
CA ASN A 288 -13.58 -8.65 -0.41
C ASN A 288 -12.80 -9.87 0.14
N MET A 289 -12.28 -10.73 -0.73
CA MET A 289 -11.45 -11.87 -0.34
C MET A 289 -10.12 -11.39 0.28
N GLN A 290 -9.44 -10.43 -0.35
CA GLN A 290 -8.21 -9.85 0.20
C GLN A 290 -8.43 -9.16 1.54
N LEU A 291 -9.57 -8.47 1.71
CA LEU A 291 -9.96 -7.88 3.00
C LEU A 291 -10.08 -8.94 4.10
N LEU A 292 -10.80 -10.05 3.84
CA LEU A 292 -10.96 -11.12 4.83
C LEU A 292 -9.65 -11.87 5.14
N LEU A 293 -8.78 -12.06 4.14
CA LEU A 293 -7.45 -12.63 4.33
C LEU A 293 -6.57 -11.74 5.20
N ALA A 294 -6.61 -10.42 4.97
CA ALA A 294 -5.93 -9.44 5.82
C ALA A 294 -6.45 -9.49 7.26
N VAL A 295 -7.78 -9.52 7.47
CA VAL A 295 -8.38 -9.65 8.82
C VAL A 295 -7.83 -10.87 9.57
N ASN A 296 -7.77 -12.02 8.90
CA ASN A 296 -7.26 -13.25 9.50
C ASN A 296 -5.78 -13.10 9.89
N LEU A 297 -4.95 -12.63 8.95
CA LEU A 297 -3.51 -12.55 9.18
C LEU A 297 -3.15 -11.49 10.24
N VAL A 298 -3.85 -10.36 10.27
CA VAL A 298 -3.69 -9.35 11.33
C VAL A 298 -3.97 -9.96 12.70
N ALA A 299 -5.07 -10.71 12.84
CA ALA A 299 -5.42 -11.35 14.10
C ALA A 299 -4.35 -12.37 14.52
N ASP A 300 -3.84 -13.17 13.59
CA ASP A 300 -2.79 -14.15 13.87
C ASP A 300 -1.48 -13.48 14.32
N PHE A 301 -1.07 -12.39 13.67
CA PHE A 301 0.12 -11.65 14.06
C PHE A 301 -0.01 -10.98 15.43
N TRP A 302 -1.16 -10.36 15.72
CA TRP A 302 -1.43 -9.80 17.05
C TRP A 302 -1.42 -10.88 18.12
N TYR A 303 -2.11 -12.00 17.88
CA TYR A 303 -2.16 -13.14 18.79
C TYR A 303 -0.77 -13.74 19.01
N SER A 304 0.00 -13.95 17.94
CA SER A 304 1.36 -14.50 18.04
C SER A 304 2.28 -13.58 18.82
N ALA A 305 2.22 -12.27 18.61
CA ALA A 305 3.00 -11.31 19.40
C ALA A 305 2.67 -11.36 20.91
N TRP A 306 1.40 -11.56 21.25
CA TRP A 306 0.95 -11.72 22.64
C TRP A 306 1.39 -13.06 23.24
N VAL A 307 1.28 -14.17 22.50
CA VAL A 307 1.78 -15.49 22.92
C VAL A 307 3.30 -15.47 23.11
N ASP A 308 4.05 -14.88 22.17
CA ASP A 308 5.52 -14.72 22.25
C ASP A 308 5.97 -13.85 23.44
N ALA A 309 5.06 -13.04 23.98
CA ALA A 309 5.29 -12.22 25.16
C ALA A 309 4.99 -12.95 26.48
N GLY A 310 4.56 -14.22 26.43
CA GLY A 310 4.18 -15.00 27.61
C GLY A 310 2.75 -14.79 28.05
N GLU A 311 1.85 -14.41 27.12
CA GLU A 311 0.42 -14.27 27.35
C GLU A 311 0.06 -13.33 28.54
N PRO A 312 0.67 -12.14 28.64
CA PRO A 312 0.44 -11.24 29.76
C PRO A 312 -1.04 -10.87 29.87
N SER A 313 -1.59 -10.86 31.09
CA SER A 313 -2.97 -10.45 31.33
C SER A 313 -3.18 -8.98 30.92
N LEU A 314 -3.99 -8.77 29.89
CA LEU A 314 -4.29 -7.43 29.39
C LEU A 314 -5.28 -6.67 30.27
N GLU A 315 -6.02 -7.36 31.14
CA GLU A 315 -6.94 -6.73 32.09
C GLU A 315 -6.23 -5.74 33.02
N VAL A 316 -4.98 -6.06 33.40
CA VAL A 316 -4.15 -5.23 34.30
C VAL A 316 -3.87 -3.84 33.72
N ILE A 317 -3.82 -3.74 32.38
CA ILE A 317 -3.54 -2.49 31.66
C ILE A 317 -4.78 -1.89 30.99
N MET A 318 -5.98 -2.41 31.27
CA MET A 318 -7.22 -1.80 30.79
C MET A 318 -7.53 -0.51 31.55
N ASN A 319 -8.07 0.48 30.84
CA ASN A 319 -8.52 1.72 31.45
C ASN A 319 -9.86 1.49 32.17
N LYS A 320 -9.87 1.53 33.49
CA LYS A 320 -11.08 1.35 34.32
C LYS A 320 -12.12 2.45 34.12
N ASN A 321 -11.69 3.62 33.65
CA ASN A 321 -12.54 4.79 33.41
C ASN A 321 -12.89 4.96 31.92
N ALA A 322 -12.75 3.90 31.11
CA ALA A 322 -13.04 3.99 29.68
C ALA A 322 -14.51 4.39 29.41
N PRO A 323 -14.77 5.18 28.35
CA PRO A 323 -16.13 5.54 27.95
C PRO A 323 -16.99 4.29 27.68
N LYS A 324 -18.30 4.42 27.91
CA LYS A 324 -19.26 3.36 27.55
C LYS A 324 -19.30 3.20 26.03
N ARG A 325 -18.98 1.99 25.53
CA ARG A 325 -19.19 1.53 24.15
C ARG A 325 -20.36 0.54 24.12
N ASN A 326 -20.90 0.28 22.92
CA ASN A 326 -21.74 -0.89 22.67
C ASN A 326 -21.10 -2.17 23.22
N SER A 327 -21.94 -3.17 23.52
CA SER A 327 -21.42 -4.44 24.02
C SER A 327 -20.64 -5.17 22.93
N LEU A 328 -19.42 -5.62 23.24
CA LEU A 328 -18.62 -6.50 22.37
C LEU A 328 -19.43 -7.71 21.90
N LYS A 329 -20.33 -8.24 22.75
CA LYS A 329 -21.22 -9.35 22.40
C LYS A 329 -22.17 -8.96 21.27
N THR A 330 -22.80 -7.79 21.37
CA THR A 330 -23.72 -7.26 20.34
C THR A 330 -22.98 -7.07 19.01
N GLU A 331 -21.81 -6.43 19.05
CA GLU A 331 -21.00 -6.19 17.86
C GLU A 331 -20.50 -7.50 17.22
N LYS A 332 -20.01 -8.46 18.01
CA LYS A 332 -19.63 -9.80 17.51
C LYS A 332 -20.84 -10.55 16.94
N THR A 333 -22.05 -10.37 17.47
CA THR A 333 -23.28 -10.97 16.90
C THR A 333 -23.63 -10.35 15.55
N ALA A 334 -23.58 -9.02 15.43
CA ALA A 334 -23.81 -8.33 14.16
C ALA A 334 -22.74 -8.70 13.12
N HIS A 335 -21.48 -8.77 13.54
CA HIS A 335 -20.37 -9.28 12.72
C HIS A 335 -20.69 -10.68 12.19
N LYS A 336 -21.00 -11.66 13.06
CA LYS A 336 -21.34 -13.03 12.64
C LYS A 336 -22.52 -13.13 11.68
N LYS A 337 -23.49 -12.21 11.78
CA LYS A 337 -24.66 -12.14 10.89
C LYS A 337 -24.41 -11.33 9.61
N ASN A 338 -23.21 -10.76 9.46
CA ASN A 338 -22.85 -9.82 8.41
C ASN A 338 -23.76 -8.58 8.36
N THR A 339 -24.19 -8.08 9.52
CA THR A 339 -25.12 -6.93 9.64
C THR A 339 -24.49 -5.67 10.23
N LEU A 340 -23.17 -5.61 10.44
CA LEU A 340 -22.49 -4.45 11.03
C LEU A 340 -22.86 -3.12 10.37
N ILE A 341 -22.94 -3.08 9.03
CA ILE A 341 -23.31 -1.86 8.29
C ILE A 341 -24.79 -1.53 8.51
N LYS A 342 -25.67 -2.52 8.31
CA LYS A 342 -27.13 -2.38 8.51
C LYS A 342 -27.48 -1.90 9.92
N ASP A 343 -26.76 -2.39 10.91
CA ASP A 343 -26.98 -2.09 12.33
C ASP A 343 -26.27 -0.80 12.78
N GLY A 344 -25.54 -0.12 11.87
CA GLY A 344 -24.81 1.11 12.17
C GLY A 344 -23.59 0.92 13.08
N LEU A 345 -23.05 -0.29 13.13
CA LEU A 345 -21.96 -0.71 14.01
C LEU A 345 -20.58 -0.74 13.33
N LEU A 346 -20.51 -0.58 12.00
CA LEU A 346 -19.22 -0.47 11.31
C LEU A 346 -18.66 0.96 11.45
N LEU A 347 -17.60 1.14 12.25
CA LEU A 347 -17.07 2.44 12.63
C LEU A 347 -16.55 3.24 11.43
N SER A 348 -15.98 2.55 10.44
CA SER A 348 -15.50 3.13 9.18
C SER A 348 -16.62 3.77 8.32
N ARG A 349 -17.89 3.53 8.66
CA ARG A 349 -19.08 4.15 8.04
C ARG A 349 -19.85 5.11 8.97
N THR A 350 -19.49 5.20 10.25
CA THR A 350 -20.24 6.04 11.20
C THR A 350 -20.03 7.54 10.92
N LYS A 351 -21.11 8.33 11.08
CA LYS A 351 -21.27 9.72 10.58
C LYS A 351 -20.19 10.73 11.00
N THR A 352 -19.34 10.42 11.97
CA THR A 352 -18.23 11.29 12.39
C THR A 352 -17.26 11.57 11.23
N GLU A 353 -17.10 10.65 10.29
CA GLU A 353 -16.20 10.84 9.13
C GLU A 353 -16.90 11.38 7.89
N ALA A 354 -18.21 11.14 7.72
CA ALA A 354 -18.98 11.80 6.66
C ALA A 354 -19.00 13.33 6.85
N LYS A 355 -18.94 13.79 8.12
CA LYS A 355 -18.84 15.21 8.46
C LYS A 355 -17.40 15.75 8.32
N ALA A 356 -16.39 15.02 8.78
CA ALA A 356 -14.98 15.42 8.61
C ALA A 356 -14.54 15.40 7.13
N ALA A 357 -15.01 14.44 6.32
CA ALA A 357 -14.75 14.39 4.89
C ALA A 357 -15.55 15.43 4.10
N ALA A 358 -16.66 15.94 4.64
CA ALA A 358 -17.41 17.06 4.08
C ALA A 358 -16.88 18.43 4.55
N GLU A 359 -16.19 18.49 5.69
CA GLU A 359 -15.51 19.69 6.21
C GLU A 359 -14.06 19.83 5.68
N GLU A 360 -13.46 18.74 5.15
CA GLU A 360 -12.17 18.75 4.42
C GLU A 360 -12.30 18.75 2.87
N GLN A 361 -13.53 18.72 2.34
CA GLN A 361 -13.87 18.96 0.93
C GLN A 361 -14.17 20.44 0.70
#